data_AF-A0A6G1FWJ3-F1
#
_entry.id   AF-A0A6G1FWJ3-F1
#
_cell.length_a   1.000
_cell.length_b   1.000
_cell.length_c   1.000
_cell.angle_alpha   90.00
_cell.angle_beta   90.00
_cell.angle_gamma   90.00
#
_symmetry.space_group_name_H-M   'P 1'
#
loop_
_entity.id
_entity.type
_entity.pdbx_description
1 polymer ?
#
loop_
_entity_poly.entity_id
_entity_poly.type
_entity_poly.pdbx_seq_one_letter_code
_entity_poly.pdbx_strand_id
1 'polypeptide(L)'
;MKSLFFSAALLVTVALAQDMVTFPTDIEVDIVLPRPNTTYLYQSPFPLIFAIQNAKVAWDFGFTFSWELHNDIGLKDFGRAGAGGPSLANPSPPPSDPFIIVNSTRIDGNWRDPVTTWTLAWELKLATNCTDEGNRFRISAGYVFGEGRSNFTTTGSGIPPAIQGGGECPIAAGVFGIEANLTGCPHFGDAVGGPANPCAVALDDVRISSISAQLPTPTKVGISTTGETTSATQSVVTTGTPDGPPATGSAAITGAYLWRDSFFLPIVLFGVIGTAMLML
;
A
#
# COMPACT_ATOMS: atom_id res chain seq x y z
N MET A 1 33.62 20.40 -61.66
CA MET A 1 33.22 20.94 -60.34
C MET A 1 32.20 19.98 -59.74
N LYS A 2 32.61 19.11 -58.81
CA LYS A 2 31.72 18.17 -58.12
C LYS A 2 31.66 18.61 -56.66
N SER A 3 30.50 19.15 -56.27
CA SER A 3 30.22 19.62 -54.91
C SER A 3 30.03 18.41 -53.99
N LEU A 4 30.89 18.28 -52.99
CA LEU A 4 30.73 17.34 -51.88
C LEU A 4 29.95 18.05 -50.77
N PHE A 5 28.67 17.71 -50.63
CA PHE A 5 27.87 18.13 -49.47
C PHE A 5 28.24 17.23 -48.28
N PHE A 6 28.94 17.80 -47.31
CA PHE A 6 29.12 17.21 -45.98
C PHE A 6 27.83 17.41 -45.17
N SER A 7 27.01 16.36 -45.03
CA SER A 7 25.93 16.34 -44.04
C SER A 7 26.53 16.12 -42.65
N ALA A 8 26.58 17.18 -41.84
CA ALA A 8 26.88 17.08 -40.43
C ALA A 8 25.68 16.43 -39.71
N ALA A 9 25.86 15.21 -39.20
CA ALA A 9 24.90 14.57 -38.32
C ALA A 9 24.98 15.23 -36.93
N LEU A 10 23.95 16.00 -36.59
CA LEU A 10 23.78 16.61 -35.28
C LEU A 10 23.38 15.51 -34.28
N LEU A 11 24.34 15.03 -33.48
CA LEU A 11 24.09 14.17 -32.33
C LEU A 11 23.34 14.98 -31.26
N VAL A 12 22.01 14.85 -31.23
CA VAL A 12 21.21 15.32 -30.11
C VAL A 12 21.42 14.34 -28.97
N THR A 13 22.36 14.67 -28.07
CA THR A 13 22.43 14.01 -26.76
C THR A 13 21.20 14.43 -25.96
N VAL A 14 20.19 13.56 -25.91
CA VAL A 14 19.10 13.69 -24.95
C VAL A 14 19.70 13.44 -23.58
N ALA A 15 20.05 14.52 -22.88
CA ALA A 15 20.35 14.44 -21.46
C ALA A 15 19.06 14.03 -20.76
N LEU A 16 18.97 12.77 -20.34
CA LEU A 16 17.95 12.34 -19.38
C LEU A 16 18.25 13.11 -18.10
N ALA A 17 17.52 14.20 -17.87
CA ALA A 17 17.47 14.83 -16.56
C ALA A 17 16.95 13.75 -15.60
N GLN A 18 17.86 13.15 -14.83
CA GLN A 18 17.44 12.35 -13.69
C GLN A 18 16.80 13.34 -12.72
N ASP A 19 15.49 13.16 -12.51
CA ASP A 19 14.73 13.96 -11.56
C ASP A 19 15.34 13.73 -10.16
N MET A 20 16.17 14.68 -9.74
CA MET A 20 16.91 14.61 -8.49
C MET A 20 15.97 15.02 -7.37
N VAL A 21 15.71 14.09 -6.45
CA VAL A 21 14.89 14.37 -5.26
C VAL A 21 15.59 15.44 -4.43
N THR A 22 14.87 16.53 -4.13
CA THR A 22 15.31 17.58 -3.22
C THR A 22 14.85 17.27 -1.80
N PHE A 23 15.73 17.47 -0.81
CA PHE A 23 15.45 17.25 0.61
C PHE A 23 15.39 18.60 1.38
N PRO A 24 14.59 18.72 2.45
CA PRO A 24 13.71 17.69 3.01
C PRO A 24 12.51 17.37 2.10
N THR A 25 11.96 16.17 2.24
CA THR A 25 10.79 15.70 1.47
C THR A 25 9.97 14.72 2.29
N ASP A 26 8.72 14.48 1.91
CA ASP A 26 7.78 13.67 2.67
C ASP A 26 7.29 12.46 1.86
N ILE A 27 7.00 11.35 2.55
CA ILE A 27 6.19 10.24 2.03
C ILE A 27 4.86 10.25 2.77
N GLU A 28 3.76 10.22 2.04
CA GLU A 28 2.41 10.15 2.59
C GLU A 28 1.80 8.78 2.33
N VAL A 29 1.14 8.23 3.34
CA VAL A 29 0.34 7.01 3.24
C VAL A 29 -1.13 7.39 3.39
N ASP A 30 -1.94 6.93 2.45
CA ASP A 30 -3.39 7.12 2.45
C ASP A 30 -4.13 5.79 2.46
N ILE A 31 -5.24 5.76 3.19
CA ILE A 31 -6.19 4.66 3.19
C ILE A 31 -7.32 5.01 2.24
N VAL A 32 -7.40 4.29 1.13
CA VAL A 32 -8.53 4.38 0.19
C VAL A 32 -9.69 3.54 0.74
N LEU A 33 -9.39 2.33 1.20
CA LEU A 33 -10.37 1.39 1.73
C LEU A 33 -9.70 0.35 2.65
N PRO A 34 -10.29 -0.02 3.79
CA PRO A 34 -11.52 0.51 4.40
C PRO A 34 -11.33 1.87 5.05
N ARG A 35 -12.35 2.72 4.99
CA ARG A 35 -12.35 3.99 5.73
C ARG A 35 -12.56 3.72 7.23
N PRO A 36 -11.84 4.44 8.11
CA PRO A 36 -12.03 4.33 9.56
C PRO A 36 -13.47 4.64 9.97
N ASN A 37 -13.93 4.03 11.06
CA ASN A 37 -15.24 4.21 11.68
C ASN A 37 -16.42 4.00 10.71
N THR A 38 -16.20 3.23 9.65
CA THR A 38 -17.23 2.93 8.65
C THR A 38 -17.74 1.51 8.82
N THR A 39 -19.05 1.33 8.68
CA THR A 39 -19.71 0.03 8.74
C THR A 39 -20.01 -0.46 7.34
N TYR A 40 -19.23 -1.42 6.87
CA TYR A 40 -19.35 -2.00 5.55
C TYR A 40 -20.28 -3.22 5.53
N LEU A 41 -20.88 -3.44 4.37
CA LEU A 41 -21.50 -4.70 4.03
C LEU A 41 -20.41 -5.77 4.08
N TYR A 42 -20.70 -6.80 4.83
CA TYR A 42 -19.90 -8.00 4.88
C TYR A 42 -19.71 -8.54 3.45
N GLN A 43 -18.46 -8.69 3.02
CA GLN A 43 -18.13 -9.40 1.80
C GLN A 43 -16.77 -10.08 1.89
N SER A 44 -16.65 -11.29 1.34
CA SER A 44 -15.40 -12.06 1.32
C SER A 44 -15.06 -12.46 -0.11
N PRO A 45 -13.84 -12.15 -0.60
CA PRO A 45 -12.80 -11.36 0.06
C PRO A 45 -13.16 -9.86 0.22
N PHE A 46 -12.63 -9.22 1.27
CA PHE A 46 -12.85 -7.81 1.57
C PHE A 46 -11.71 -6.95 1.02
N PRO A 47 -11.97 -5.88 0.27
CA PRO A 47 -10.91 -5.09 -0.39
C PRO A 47 -10.10 -4.26 0.61
N LEU A 48 -8.79 -4.24 0.43
CA LEU A 48 -7.81 -3.45 1.18
C LEU A 48 -7.00 -2.64 0.18
N ILE A 49 -7.13 -1.32 0.22
CA ILE A 49 -6.57 -0.42 -0.79
C ILE A 49 -5.88 0.75 -0.09
N PHE A 50 -4.61 0.92 -0.42
CA PHE A 50 -3.75 1.99 0.10
C PHE A 50 -3.11 2.76 -1.05
N ALA A 51 -2.71 3.98 -0.78
CA ALA A 51 -1.86 4.76 -1.67
C ALA A 51 -0.61 5.22 -0.92
N ILE A 52 0.53 5.19 -1.59
CA ILE A 52 1.78 5.80 -1.13
C ILE A 52 2.09 6.94 -2.10
N GLN A 53 2.06 8.17 -1.61
CA GLN A 53 2.46 9.35 -2.38
C GLN A 53 3.95 9.61 -2.23
N ASN A 54 4.53 10.30 -3.22
CA ASN A 54 5.97 10.45 -3.37
C ASN A 54 6.70 9.09 -3.46
N ALA A 55 6.08 8.16 -4.21
CA ALA A 55 6.51 6.77 -4.30
C ALA A 55 7.92 6.61 -4.89
N LYS A 56 8.38 7.58 -5.70
CA LYS A 56 9.77 7.61 -6.18
C LYS A 56 10.77 7.72 -5.04
N VAL A 57 10.49 8.57 -4.04
CA VAL A 57 11.37 8.73 -2.88
C VAL A 57 11.40 7.46 -2.03
N ALA A 58 10.22 6.89 -1.77
CA ALA A 58 10.13 5.60 -1.09
C ALA A 58 10.91 4.50 -1.84
N TRP A 59 10.81 4.49 -3.17
CA TRP A 59 11.53 3.57 -4.05
C TRP A 59 13.05 3.75 -4.00
N ASP A 60 13.54 4.99 -4.07
CA ASP A 60 14.98 5.29 -4.07
C ASP A 60 15.68 4.75 -2.81
N PHE A 61 14.95 4.66 -1.68
CA PHE A 61 15.45 4.09 -0.42
C PHE A 61 15.01 2.65 -0.15
N GLY A 62 14.23 2.07 -1.05
CA GLY A 62 13.64 0.74 -0.92
C GLY A 62 12.63 0.67 0.22
N PHE A 63 11.37 0.40 -0.11
CA PHE A 63 10.31 0.37 0.89
C PHE A 63 9.59 -0.97 0.96
N THR A 64 8.98 -1.19 2.12
CA THR A 64 8.08 -2.29 2.39
C THR A 64 6.88 -1.73 3.13
N PHE A 65 5.70 -1.95 2.58
CA PHE A 65 4.43 -1.68 3.24
C PHE A 65 3.79 -3.00 3.66
N SER A 66 3.48 -3.15 4.93
CA SER A 66 2.77 -4.31 5.46
C SER A 66 1.50 -3.88 6.16
N TRP A 67 0.51 -4.75 6.14
CA TRP A 67 -0.72 -4.57 6.88
C TRP A 67 -1.12 -5.86 7.59
N GLU A 68 -1.86 -5.68 8.67
CA GLU A 68 -2.45 -6.74 9.46
C GLU A 68 -3.91 -6.39 9.74
N LEU A 69 -4.76 -7.40 9.70
CA LEU A 69 -6.17 -7.30 9.98
C LEU A 69 -6.50 -8.16 11.20
N HIS A 70 -6.91 -7.50 12.28
CA HIS A 70 -7.23 -8.11 13.57
C HIS A 70 -8.72 -8.00 13.86
N ASN A 71 -9.26 -8.94 14.61
CA ASN A 71 -10.53 -8.77 15.31
C ASN A 71 -10.37 -9.09 16.81
N ASP A 72 -11.48 -9.20 17.52
CA ASP A 72 -11.56 -9.60 18.93
C ASP A 72 -10.88 -10.95 19.25
N ILE A 73 -10.73 -11.83 18.25
CA ILE A 73 -10.11 -13.15 18.37
C ILE A 73 -8.62 -13.12 17.90
N GLY A 74 -8.09 -11.96 17.50
CA GLY A 74 -6.68 -11.74 17.11
C GLY A 74 -6.45 -11.58 15.60
N LEU A 75 -5.21 -11.81 15.16
CA LEU A 75 -4.79 -11.68 13.76
C LEU A 75 -5.57 -12.65 12.85
N LYS A 76 -6.16 -12.13 11.79
CA LYS A 76 -6.93 -12.91 10.80
C LYS A 76 -6.34 -12.86 9.42
N ASP A 77 -5.69 -11.76 9.06
CA ASP A 77 -5.04 -11.63 7.77
C ASP A 77 -3.83 -10.72 7.87
N PHE A 78 -2.91 -10.89 6.94
CA PHE A 78 -1.76 -10.03 6.79
C PHE A 78 -1.32 -10.01 5.34
N GLY A 79 -0.68 -8.92 4.95
CA GLY A 79 -0.08 -8.83 3.64
C GLY A 79 1.08 -7.85 3.61
N ARG A 80 1.78 -7.89 2.49
CA ARG A 80 2.94 -7.07 2.24
C ARG A 80 2.93 -6.68 0.77
N ALA A 81 3.16 -5.41 0.53
CA ALA A 81 3.54 -4.85 -0.75
C ALA A 81 4.87 -4.13 -0.55
N GLY A 82 5.59 -3.91 -1.63
CA GLY A 82 6.88 -3.26 -1.49
C GLY A 82 7.68 -3.41 -2.75
N ALA A 83 8.67 -2.57 -2.78
CA ALA A 83 9.42 -2.31 -3.96
C ALA A 83 10.86 -2.22 -3.42
N GLY A 84 11.56 -3.36 -3.51
CA GLY A 84 12.97 -3.41 -3.17
C GLY A 84 13.64 -2.44 -4.13
N GLY A 85 14.19 -1.36 -3.60
CA GLY A 85 14.58 -0.16 -4.34
C GLY A 85 15.56 -0.41 -5.49
N PRO A 86 16.16 0.63 -6.08
CA PRO A 86 17.01 0.45 -7.25
C PRO A 86 18.11 -0.59 -6.99
N SER A 87 18.00 -1.73 -7.67
CA SER A 87 19.01 -2.78 -7.63
C SER A 87 20.01 -2.51 -8.75
N LEU A 88 21.29 -2.42 -8.40
CA LEU A 88 22.37 -2.33 -9.39
C LEU A 88 22.42 -3.56 -10.30
N ALA A 89 21.98 -4.72 -9.79
CA ALA A 89 21.94 -5.96 -10.55
C ALA A 89 20.73 -6.03 -11.49
N ASN A 90 19.60 -5.44 -11.10
CA ASN A 90 18.34 -5.44 -11.86
C ASN A 90 17.66 -4.08 -11.72
N PRO A 91 18.08 -3.07 -12.50
CA PRO A 91 17.48 -1.74 -12.41
C PRO A 91 16.04 -1.80 -12.91
N SER A 92 15.08 -1.57 -12.02
CA SER A 92 13.68 -1.33 -12.39
C SER A 92 13.34 0.14 -12.20
N PRO A 93 12.45 0.69 -13.06
CA PRO A 93 11.99 2.06 -12.88
C PRO A 93 11.22 2.19 -11.56
N PRO A 94 11.17 3.41 -10.98
CA PRO A 94 10.31 3.66 -9.84
C PRO A 94 8.85 3.37 -10.19
N PRO A 95 8.02 2.98 -9.21
CA PRO A 95 6.58 2.87 -9.40
C PRO A 95 5.98 4.22 -9.80
N SER A 96 4.79 4.17 -10.42
CA SER A 96 3.99 5.37 -10.66
C SER A 96 3.63 6.06 -9.34
N ASP A 97 3.44 7.38 -9.38
CA ASP A 97 3.01 8.16 -8.24
C ASP A 97 1.54 8.64 -8.40
N PRO A 98 0.67 8.44 -7.39
CA PRO A 98 0.87 7.61 -6.21
C PRO A 98 1.03 6.12 -6.55
N PHE A 99 1.74 5.37 -5.70
CA PHE A 99 1.79 3.92 -5.79
C PHE A 99 0.56 3.32 -5.09
N ILE A 100 -0.35 2.77 -5.88
CA ILE A 100 -1.59 2.16 -5.37
C ILE A 100 -1.36 0.69 -5.05
N ILE A 101 -1.60 0.33 -3.80
CA ILE A 101 -1.59 -1.06 -3.34
C ILE A 101 -3.03 -1.56 -3.38
N VAL A 102 -3.31 -2.46 -4.33
CA VAL A 102 -4.61 -3.11 -4.47
C VAL A 102 -4.52 -4.52 -3.91
N ASN A 103 -5.27 -4.79 -2.84
CA ASN A 103 -5.33 -6.12 -2.24
C ASN A 103 -6.73 -6.43 -1.73
N SER A 104 -6.90 -7.64 -1.21
CA SER A 104 -8.13 -8.09 -0.58
C SER A 104 -7.83 -9.15 0.46
N THR A 105 -8.74 -9.36 1.40
CA THR A 105 -8.53 -10.38 2.42
C THR A 105 -8.45 -11.79 1.80
N ARG A 106 -7.62 -12.66 2.37
CA ARG A 106 -7.47 -14.08 2.02
C ARG A 106 -8.33 -15.00 2.87
N ILE A 107 -9.17 -14.42 3.73
CA ILE A 107 -9.99 -15.19 4.67
C ILE A 107 -11.17 -15.77 3.90
N ASP A 108 -11.09 -17.07 3.63
CA ASP A 108 -12.10 -17.85 2.93
C ASP A 108 -13.32 -18.09 3.82
N GLY A 109 -14.14 -17.05 3.99
CA GLY A 109 -15.56 -17.15 4.28
C GLY A 109 -16.02 -17.90 5.54
N ASN A 110 -15.13 -18.28 6.47
CA ASN A 110 -15.52 -18.84 7.77
C ASN A 110 -15.62 -17.74 8.84
N TRP A 111 -15.91 -16.51 8.41
CA TRP A 111 -16.51 -15.50 9.26
C TRP A 111 -17.85 -16.05 9.75
N ARG A 112 -17.83 -16.64 10.95
CA ARG A 112 -19.04 -17.15 11.58
C ARG A 112 -19.98 -16.03 12.02
N ASP A 113 -19.48 -14.81 12.14
CA ASP A 113 -20.26 -13.64 12.51
C ASP A 113 -20.22 -12.60 11.39
N PRO A 114 -21.35 -12.26 10.76
CA PRO A 114 -21.40 -11.16 9.79
C PRO A 114 -21.08 -9.82 10.46
N VAL A 115 -21.25 -9.69 11.78
CA VAL A 115 -20.89 -8.51 12.56
C VAL A 115 -19.50 -8.72 13.16
N THR A 116 -18.53 -7.94 12.71
CA THR A 116 -17.18 -7.98 13.30
C THR A 116 -16.54 -6.62 13.21
N THR A 117 -15.99 -6.16 14.34
CA THR A 117 -15.11 -4.99 14.37
C THR A 117 -13.71 -5.44 14.02
N TRP A 118 -13.12 -4.75 13.06
CA TRP A 118 -11.79 -4.97 12.54
C TRP A 118 -10.86 -3.85 12.99
N THR A 119 -9.65 -4.23 13.37
CA THR A 119 -8.52 -3.31 13.48
C THR A 119 -7.58 -3.56 12.33
N LEU A 120 -7.44 -2.55 11.47
CA LEU A 120 -6.43 -2.50 10.43
C LEU A 120 -5.18 -1.82 10.98
N ALA A 121 -4.10 -2.59 11.11
CA ALA A 121 -2.79 -2.07 11.44
C ALA A 121 -1.91 -2.06 10.18
N TRP A 122 -1.02 -1.08 10.05
CA TRP A 122 -0.09 -1.02 8.93
C TRP A 122 1.25 -0.45 9.35
N GLU A 123 2.29 -0.80 8.60
CA GLU A 123 3.65 -0.31 8.76
C GLU A 123 4.25 -0.01 7.39
N LEU A 124 4.91 1.15 7.28
CA LEU A 124 5.81 1.49 6.21
C LEU A 124 7.24 1.40 6.76
N LYS A 125 8.06 0.56 6.13
CA LYS A 125 9.49 0.39 6.42
C LYS A 125 10.31 0.87 5.25
N LEU A 126 11.40 1.54 5.55
CA LEU A 126 12.48 1.80 4.59
C LEU A 126 13.64 0.85 4.88
N ALA A 127 14.45 0.54 3.86
CA ALA A 127 15.49 -0.47 3.97
C ALA A 127 16.50 -0.11 5.09
N THR A 128 16.84 1.17 5.17
CA THR A 128 17.80 1.72 6.13
C THR A 128 17.35 3.08 6.67
N ASN A 129 17.83 3.42 7.86
CA ASN A 129 17.88 4.78 8.41
C ASN A 129 19.33 5.07 8.78
N CYS A 130 19.84 6.24 8.40
CA CYS A 130 21.19 6.63 8.67
C CYS A 130 21.29 7.84 9.57
N THR A 131 22.36 7.88 10.38
CA THR A 131 22.71 9.04 11.22
C THR A 131 24.19 9.32 11.06
N ASP A 132 24.54 10.57 10.78
CA ASP A 132 25.93 11.03 10.84
C ASP A 132 26.27 11.41 12.29
N GLU A 133 27.23 10.70 12.89
CA GLU A 133 27.73 10.96 14.25
C GLU A 133 29.10 11.65 14.21
N GLY A 134 29.45 12.26 13.07
CA GLY A 134 30.67 13.04 12.84
C GLY A 134 31.89 12.19 12.51
N ASN A 135 32.23 11.21 13.35
CA ASN A 135 33.37 10.30 13.11
C ASN A 135 32.96 8.91 12.60
N ARG A 136 31.66 8.63 12.57
CA ARG A 136 31.11 7.36 12.09
C ARG A 136 29.72 7.58 11.52
N PHE A 137 29.37 6.71 10.59
CA PHE A 137 28.05 6.65 10.00
C PHE A 137 27.29 5.46 10.57
N ARG A 138 26.18 5.71 11.25
CA ARG A 138 25.33 4.65 11.81
C ARG A 138 24.24 4.29 10.82
N ILE A 139 24.15 3.01 10.48
CA ILE A 139 23.11 2.45 9.60
C ILE A 139 22.24 1.51 10.42
N SER A 140 20.94 1.78 10.45
CA SER A 140 19.93 0.93 11.09
C SER A 140 19.04 0.31 10.01
N ALA A 141 19.03 -1.01 9.89
CA ALA A 141 18.21 -1.71 8.89
C ALA A 141 16.81 -2.04 9.44
N GLY A 142 15.83 -2.12 8.53
CA GLY A 142 14.47 -2.58 8.86
C GLY A 142 13.67 -1.64 9.77
N TYR A 143 14.01 -0.35 9.75
CA TYR A 143 13.40 0.68 10.57
C TYR A 143 11.93 0.90 10.16
N VAL A 144 11.02 0.89 11.14
CA VAL A 144 9.62 1.29 10.94
C VAL A 144 9.61 2.81 10.77
N PHE A 145 9.40 3.24 9.54
CA PHE A 145 9.39 4.65 9.16
C PHE A 145 8.05 5.31 9.46
N GLY A 146 6.96 4.56 9.30
CA GLY A 146 5.63 4.98 9.69
C GLY A 146 4.76 3.80 10.08
N GLU A 147 3.82 4.01 10.99
CA GLU A 147 2.84 3.01 11.39
C GLU A 147 1.50 3.67 11.72
N GLY A 148 0.43 2.88 11.65
CA GLY A 148 -0.89 3.36 12.02
C GLY A 148 -1.87 2.25 12.30
N ARG A 149 -2.96 2.62 12.96
CA ARG A 149 -4.09 1.73 13.26
C ARG A 149 -5.41 2.45 13.02
N SER A 150 -6.35 1.75 12.41
CA SER A 150 -7.72 2.22 12.25
C SER A 150 -8.71 1.10 12.49
N ASN A 151 -9.94 1.45 12.84
CA ASN A 151 -11.00 0.47 13.06
C ASN A 151 -12.11 0.66 12.03
N PHE A 152 -12.73 -0.43 11.60
CA PHE A 152 -13.95 -0.43 10.80
C PHE A 152 -14.80 -1.63 11.19
N THR A 153 -16.06 -1.67 10.75
CA THR A 153 -16.96 -2.77 11.08
C THR A 153 -17.50 -3.39 9.80
N THR A 154 -17.67 -4.71 9.77
CA THR A 154 -18.48 -5.39 8.76
C THR A 154 -19.79 -5.86 9.39
N THR A 155 -20.91 -5.76 8.67
CA THR A 155 -22.22 -6.30 9.09
C THR A 155 -22.98 -6.87 7.90
N GLY A 156 -24.06 -7.63 8.15
CA GLY A 156 -24.94 -8.12 7.09
C GLY A 156 -25.69 -7.03 6.33
N SER A 157 -25.74 -5.79 6.86
CA SER A 157 -26.57 -4.69 6.35
C SER A 157 -25.82 -3.34 6.27
N GLY A 158 -24.48 -3.37 6.15
CA GLY A 158 -23.66 -2.17 6.01
C GLY A 158 -23.62 -1.63 4.57
N ILE A 159 -22.80 -0.60 4.33
CA ILE A 159 -22.63 -0.05 2.97
C ILE A 159 -21.67 -0.92 2.14
N PRO A 160 -21.93 -1.17 0.85
CA PRO A 160 -20.95 -1.87 0.01
C PRO A 160 -19.59 -1.18 0.06
N PRO A 161 -18.48 -1.93 0.21
CA PRO A 161 -17.16 -1.34 0.13
C PRO A 161 -16.89 -0.87 -1.30
N ALA A 162 -16.93 0.45 -1.49
CA ALA A 162 -16.77 1.09 -2.78
C ALA A 162 -15.62 2.09 -2.74
N ILE A 163 -14.86 2.14 -3.84
CA ILE A 163 -13.91 3.22 -4.10
C ILE A 163 -14.75 4.39 -4.62
N GLN A 164 -14.83 5.46 -3.84
CA GLN A 164 -15.64 6.60 -4.25
C GLN A 164 -14.93 7.40 -5.35
N GLY A 165 -15.63 7.62 -6.46
CA GLY A 165 -15.22 8.58 -7.50
C GLY A 165 -15.86 9.94 -7.27
N GLY A 166 -15.16 11.00 -7.69
CA GLY A 166 -15.78 12.31 -7.89
C GLY A 166 -16.07 13.17 -6.66
N GLY A 167 -15.39 12.99 -5.51
CA GLY A 167 -15.46 14.01 -4.45
C GLY A 167 -14.86 13.68 -3.08
N GLU A 168 -14.91 12.44 -2.60
CA GLU A 168 -14.34 12.10 -1.29
C GLU A 168 -12.88 11.64 -1.41
N CYS A 169 -11.96 12.46 -0.94
CA CYS A 169 -10.55 12.11 -0.87
C CYS A 169 -10.32 10.88 0.01
N PRO A 170 -9.29 10.06 -0.26
CA PRO A 170 -8.76 9.08 0.68
C PRO A 170 -8.55 9.66 2.09
N ILE A 171 -8.34 8.77 3.06
CA ILE A 171 -8.05 9.19 4.43
C ILE A 171 -6.54 9.22 4.62
N ALA A 172 -5.99 10.38 4.96
CA ALA A 172 -4.59 10.51 5.34
C ALA A 172 -4.31 9.60 6.55
N ALA A 173 -3.39 8.66 6.36
CA ALA A 173 -2.96 7.74 7.41
C ALA A 173 -1.73 8.28 8.14
N GLY A 174 -0.83 8.94 7.42
CA GLY A 174 0.34 9.62 7.98
C GLY A 174 1.24 10.23 6.91
N VAL A 175 1.99 11.26 7.31
CA VAL A 175 3.01 11.93 6.49
C VAL A 175 4.33 11.85 7.24
N PHE A 176 5.38 11.39 6.57
CA PHE A 176 6.65 11.05 7.19
C PHE A 176 7.79 11.73 6.47
N GLY A 177 8.57 12.52 7.21
CA GLY A 177 9.65 13.33 6.67
C GLY A 177 10.95 12.56 6.47
N ILE A 178 11.65 12.87 5.38
CA ILE A 178 13.03 12.52 5.13
C ILE A 178 13.83 13.83 5.08
N GLU A 179 14.73 14.00 6.04
CA GLU A 179 15.53 15.21 6.20
C GLU A 179 16.64 15.32 5.16
N ALA A 180 17.31 14.19 4.88
CA ALA A 180 18.48 14.18 4.02
C ALA A 180 18.74 12.83 3.37
N ASN A 181 19.51 12.85 2.28
CA ASN A 181 20.12 11.69 1.67
C ASN A 181 21.63 11.69 1.97
N LEU A 182 22.04 10.86 2.92
CA LEU A 182 23.42 10.71 3.35
C LEU A 182 24.08 9.59 2.52
N THR A 183 24.58 9.94 1.33
CA THR A 183 25.31 9.03 0.43
C THR A 183 24.48 7.82 -0.03
N GLY A 184 23.22 8.05 -0.40
CA GLY A 184 22.27 7.00 -0.82
C GLY A 184 21.48 6.37 0.33
N CYS A 185 21.66 6.84 1.56
CA CYS A 185 20.93 6.38 2.73
C CYS A 185 20.06 7.50 3.30
N PRO A 186 18.78 7.24 3.62
CA PRO A 186 17.92 8.30 4.11
C PRO A 186 18.19 8.59 5.60
N HIS A 187 18.06 9.86 5.97
CA HIS A 187 18.02 10.32 7.35
C HIS A 187 16.63 10.85 7.68
N PHE A 188 15.97 10.27 8.67
CA PHE A 188 14.60 10.65 9.05
C PHE A 188 14.53 11.56 10.29
N GLY A 189 15.66 11.75 10.99
CA GLY A 189 15.82 12.64 12.16
C GLY A 189 14.58 12.81 13.04
N ASP A 190 14.24 14.06 13.33
CA ASP A 190 13.04 14.47 14.08
C ASP A 190 11.99 15.13 13.15
N ALA A 191 12.20 15.08 11.83
CA ALA A 191 11.30 15.69 10.87
C ALA A 191 9.90 15.08 10.93
N VAL A 192 8.98 15.88 11.46
CA VAL A 192 7.55 15.66 11.29
C VAL A 192 7.22 16.01 9.85
N GLY A 193 6.53 15.09 9.15
CA GLY A 193 6.06 15.34 7.80
C GLY A 193 5.17 16.58 7.73
N GLY A 194 5.08 17.18 6.55
CA GLY A 194 4.21 18.31 6.28
C GLY A 194 2.72 17.99 6.43
N PRO A 195 1.84 18.96 6.11
CA PRO A 195 0.40 18.73 6.10
C PRO A 195 0.04 17.67 5.06
N ALA A 196 -0.81 16.72 5.45
CA ALA A 196 -1.32 15.68 4.56
C ALA A 196 -2.16 16.27 3.42
N ASN A 197 -2.05 15.66 2.24
CA ASN A 197 -2.86 15.97 1.08
C ASN A 197 -3.42 14.68 0.44
N PRO A 198 -4.37 13.99 1.10
CA PRO A 198 -4.88 12.72 0.61
C PRO A 198 -5.60 12.84 -0.74
N CYS A 199 -6.08 14.05 -1.07
CA CYS A 199 -6.73 14.34 -2.34
C CYS A 199 -5.79 14.27 -3.54
N ALA A 200 -4.46 14.42 -3.34
CA ALA A 200 -3.48 14.31 -4.40
C ALA A 200 -3.35 12.88 -4.95
N VAL A 201 -3.91 11.88 -4.27
CA VAL A 201 -4.07 10.52 -4.83
C VAL A 201 -4.89 10.54 -6.12
N ALA A 202 -5.80 11.51 -6.29
CA ALA A 202 -6.57 11.77 -7.51
C ALA A 202 -7.20 10.48 -8.10
N LEU A 203 -8.22 9.95 -7.43
CA LEU A 203 -8.99 8.78 -7.90
C LEU A 203 -10.05 9.23 -8.91
N ASP A 204 -9.65 9.35 -10.18
CA ASP A 204 -10.57 9.52 -11.30
C ASP A 204 -11.25 8.19 -11.69
N ASP A 205 -12.29 8.27 -12.53
CA ASP A 205 -13.09 7.11 -12.93
C ASP A 205 -12.25 6.03 -13.63
N VAL A 206 -11.18 6.41 -14.33
CA VAL A 206 -10.29 5.48 -15.03
C VAL A 206 -9.45 4.70 -14.03
N ARG A 207 -8.86 5.38 -13.05
CA ARG A 207 -8.11 4.76 -11.95
C ARG A 207 -9.00 3.86 -11.11
N ILE A 208 -10.20 4.31 -10.78
CA ILE A 208 -11.16 3.50 -10.02
C ILE A 208 -11.49 2.22 -10.77
N SER A 209 -11.82 2.33 -12.06
CA SER A 209 -12.12 1.15 -12.90
C SER A 209 -10.93 0.18 -12.95
N SER A 210 -9.71 0.70 -13.08
CA SER A 210 -8.48 -0.10 -13.09
C SER A 210 -8.22 -0.81 -11.75
N ILE A 211 -8.46 -0.13 -10.63
CA ILE A 211 -8.32 -0.73 -9.30
C ILE A 211 -9.39 -1.80 -9.08
N SER A 212 -10.65 -1.49 -9.41
CA SER A 212 -11.77 -2.43 -9.27
C SER A 212 -11.57 -3.70 -10.09
N ALA A 213 -10.98 -3.60 -11.29
CA ALA A 213 -10.69 -4.76 -12.14
C ALA A 213 -9.62 -5.71 -11.57
N GLN A 214 -8.77 -5.23 -10.64
CA GLN A 214 -7.76 -6.06 -9.97
C GLN A 214 -8.31 -6.80 -8.75
N LEU A 215 -9.48 -6.39 -8.24
CA LEU A 215 -10.08 -7.02 -7.07
C LEU A 215 -10.80 -8.32 -7.46
N PRO A 216 -10.65 -9.39 -6.67
CA PRO A 216 -11.44 -10.60 -6.86
C PRO A 216 -12.92 -10.34 -6.63
N THR A 217 -13.77 -11.04 -7.39
CA THR A 217 -15.22 -11.01 -7.18
C THR A 217 -15.58 -11.59 -5.81
N PRO A 218 -16.39 -10.90 -4.99
CA PRO A 218 -16.85 -11.44 -3.73
C PRO A 218 -17.64 -12.75 -3.92
N THR A 219 -17.31 -13.78 -3.12
CA THR A 219 -18.00 -15.08 -3.13
C THR A 219 -19.09 -15.18 -2.07
N LYS A 220 -19.02 -14.31 -1.05
CA LYS A 220 -20.02 -14.19 0.02
C LYS A 220 -20.31 -12.72 0.25
N VAL A 221 -21.57 -12.36 0.36
CA VAL A 221 -22.03 -10.99 0.60
C VAL A 221 -23.18 -11.03 1.61
N GLY A 222 -23.20 -10.10 2.56
CA GLY A 222 -24.34 -9.90 3.45
C GLY A 222 -25.60 -9.51 2.66
N ILE A 223 -26.79 -9.83 3.18
CA ILE A 223 -28.03 -9.43 2.54
C ILE A 223 -28.32 -7.97 2.91
N SER A 224 -28.06 -7.04 1.99
CA SER A 224 -28.55 -5.66 2.12
C SER A 224 -30.08 -5.68 2.05
N THR A 225 -30.75 -5.58 3.20
CA THR A 225 -32.19 -5.30 3.26
C THR A 225 -32.45 -3.83 2.98
N THR A 226 -32.17 -3.38 1.77
CA THR A 226 -32.84 -2.22 1.19
C THR A 226 -34.06 -2.76 0.47
N GLY A 227 -35.23 -2.58 1.09
CA GLY A 227 -36.49 -3.02 0.51
C GLY A 227 -36.75 -2.28 -0.80
N GLU A 228 -36.77 -3.03 -1.90
CA GLU A 228 -37.61 -2.70 -3.03
C GLU A 228 -38.23 -3.99 -3.56
N THR A 229 -39.52 -4.11 -3.29
CA THR A 229 -40.38 -5.18 -3.79
C THR A 229 -40.49 -5.03 -5.30
N THR A 230 -39.95 -5.97 -6.08
CA THR A 230 -40.61 -6.48 -7.28
C THR A 230 -39.95 -7.77 -7.76
N SER A 231 -40.79 -8.79 -7.89
CA SER A 231 -40.46 -10.14 -8.37
C SER A 231 -39.72 -10.14 -9.69
N ALA A 232 -38.63 -10.91 -9.76
CA ALA A 232 -38.16 -11.49 -11.01
C ALA A 232 -37.77 -12.96 -10.79
N THR A 233 -38.69 -13.80 -11.26
CA THR A 233 -38.61 -15.24 -11.51
C THR A 233 -37.20 -15.74 -11.86
N GLN A 234 -36.71 -16.70 -11.08
CA GLN A 234 -35.57 -17.55 -11.44
C GLN A 234 -35.85 -18.25 -12.77
N SER A 235 -34.98 -18.04 -13.76
CA SER A 235 -34.85 -18.95 -14.90
C SER A 235 -33.44 -19.52 -14.87
N VAL A 236 -33.35 -20.75 -14.38
CA VAL A 236 -32.21 -21.64 -14.53
C VAL A 236 -32.06 -21.95 -16.02
N VAL A 237 -30.90 -21.63 -16.60
CA VAL A 237 -30.48 -22.19 -17.89
C VAL A 237 -29.06 -22.70 -17.76
N THR A 238 -28.93 -24.01 -17.98
CA THR A 238 -27.71 -24.80 -17.88
C THR A 238 -26.99 -24.85 -19.23
N THR A 239 -25.66 -24.67 -19.19
CA THR A 239 -24.60 -25.19 -20.08
C THR A 239 -24.60 -24.93 -21.60
N GLY A 240 -23.47 -24.41 -22.08
CA GLY A 240 -22.96 -24.61 -23.43
C GLY A 240 -21.62 -23.90 -23.70
N THR A 241 -20.51 -24.63 -23.68
CA THR A 241 -19.22 -24.27 -24.35
C THR A 241 -19.33 -24.56 -25.85
N PRO A 242 -18.64 -23.85 -26.77
CA PRO A 242 -17.22 -24.17 -27.08
C PRO A 242 -16.30 -23.02 -27.62
N ASP A 243 -14.98 -23.21 -27.37
CA ASP A 243 -13.73 -22.92 -28.12
C ASP A 243 -13.49 -21.67 -29.02
N GLY A 244 -12.33 -21.01 -28.80
CA GLY A 244 -11.57 -20.22 -29.79
C GLY A 244 -10.59 -19.14 -29.23
N PRO A 245 -9.26 -19.15 -29.53
CA PRO A 245 -8.24 -18.18 -29.04
C PRO A 245 -7.81 -17.14 -30.12
N PRO A 246 -6.76 -16.28 -29.96
CA PRO A 246 -6.12 -15.66 -28.78
C PRO A 246 -6.06 -14.09 -28.89
N ALA A 247 -5.75 -13.38 -27.79
CA ALA A 247 -5.18 -12.04 -27.88
C ALA A 247 -4.20 -11.74 -26.73
N THR A 248 -2.97 -11.42 -27.12
CA THR A 248 -1.85 -10.91 -26.32
C THR A 248 -2.15 -9.53 -25.71
N GLY A 249 -1.86 -9.32 -24.43
CA GLY A 249 -1.90 -8.01 -23.78
C GLY A 249 -1.41 -8.01 -22.33
N SER A 250 -0.30 -7.30 -22.10
CA SER A 250 0.29 -6.79 -20.84
C SER A 250 0.29 -7.67 -19.58
N ALA A 251 1.50 -8.07 -19.18
CA ALA A 251 1.79 -8.59 -17.85
C ALA A 251 1.62 -7.48 -16.79
N ALA A 252 0.54 -7.55 -16.01
CA ALA A 252 0.47 -6.94 -14.69
C ALA A 252 1.15 -7.89 -13.70
N ILE A 253 2.15 -7.39 -12.97
CA ILE A 253 2.88 -8.17 -11.97
C ILE A 253 1.92 -8.47 -10.81
N THR A 254 1.38 -9.69 -10.79
CA THR A 254 0.69 -10.24 -9.63
C THR A 254 1.74 -10.50 -8.56
N GLY A 255 1.80 -9.62 -7.55
CA GLY A 255 2.77 -9.71 -6.46
C GLY A 255 2.48 -10.87 -5.50
N ALA A 256 2.76 -12.10 -5.92
CA ALA A 256 2.93 -13.25 -5.03
C ALA A 256 4.42 -13.51 -4.84
N TYR A 257 5.10 -12.66 -4.06
CA TYR A 257 6.44 -12.98 -3.57
C TYR A 257 6.32 -13.77 -2.27
N LEU A 258 6.41 -15.10 -2.41
CA LEU A 258 6.70 -16.01 -1.30
C LEU A 258 8.15 -15.82 -0.89
N TRP A 259 8.40 -14.98 0.13
CA TRP A 259 9.64 -15.04 0.90
C TRP A 259 9.32 -15.39 2.35
N ARG A 260 10.04 -16.41 2.79
CA ARG A 260 9.88 -17.20 4.00
C ARG A 260 10.43 -16.45 5.22
N ASP A 261 9.66 -16.48 6.31
CA ASP A 261 9.96 -16.31 7.73
C ASP A 261 10.92 -15.19 8.18
N SER A 262 10.37 -14.22 8.92
CA SER A 262 11.06 -13.59 10.06
C SER A 262 10.03 -13.08 11.07
N PHE A 263 10.19 -13.57 12.29
CA PHE A 263 9.30 -13.51 13.44
C PHE A 263 9.02 -12.07 13.92
N PHE A 264 7.75 -11.73 14.08
CA PHE A 264 7.32 -10.75 15.08
C PHE A 264 7.07 -11.50 16.39
N LEU A 265 7.92 -11.28 17.40
CA LEU A 265 7.63 -11.69 18.77
C LEU A 265 6.95 -10.51 19.49
N PRO A 266 5.88 -10.73 20.27
CA PRO A 266 5.36 -9.70 21.16
C PRO A 266 6.34 -9.51 22.34
N ILE A 267 6.85 -8.30 22.52
CA ILE A 267 7.56 -7.92 23.75
C ILE A 267 6.52 -7.82 24.86
N VAL A 268 6.47 -8.83 25.73
CA VAL A 268 5.79 -8.76 27.01
C VAL A 268 6.76 -8.13 28.01
N LEU A 269 6.53 -6.86 28.37
CA LEU A 269 7.23 -6.21 29.48
C LEU A 269 6.77 -6.84 30.80
N PHE A 270 7.63 -7.64 31.44
CA PHE A 270 7.52 -7.89 32.87
C PHE A 270 8.33 -6.86 33.63
N GLY A 271 7.63 -6.01 34.38
CA GLY A 271 8.24 -5.08 35.33
C GLY A 271 8.90 -5.85 36.47
N VAL A 272 10.16 -5.51 36.75
CA VAL A 272 10.85 -5.92 37.97
C VAL A 272 11.01 -4.68 38.85
N ILE A 273 10.28 -4.68 39.96
CA ILE A 273 10.47 -3.82 41.11
C ILE A 273 11.76 -4.28 41.80
N GLY A 274 12.72 -3.38 41.99
CA GLY A 274 14.00 -3.70 42.62
C GLY A 274 14.58 -2.49 43.33
N THR A 275 14.05 -2.22 44.52
CA THR A 275 14.61 -1.31 45.53
C THR A 275 16.02 -1.79 45.93
N ALA A 276 17.04 -0.93 45.86
CA ALA A 276 18.22 -1.08 46.70
C ALA A 276 18.88 0.27 46.96
N MET A 277 18.93 0.57 48.25
CA MET A 277 19.41 1.77 48.91
C MET A 277 20.86 1.51 49.38
N LEU A 278 21.74 2.44 49.04
CA LEU A 278 22.82 3.03 49.86
C LEU A 278 24.02 2.20 50.39
N MET A 279 25.15 2.92 50.41
CA MET A 279 26.36 2.84 51.26
C MET A 279 27.58 2.08 50.69
N LEU A 280 28.52 2.83 50.11
CA LEU A 280 29.73 3.32 50.79
C LEU A 280 30.35 4.49 50.00
#